data_AF-A0A383EJ54-F1
#
_entry.id   AF-A0A383EJ54-F1
#
_cell.length_a   1.000
_cell.length_b   1.000
_cell.length_c   1.000
_cell.angle_alpha   90.00
_cell.angle_beta   90.00
_cell.angle_gamma   90.00
#
_symmetry.space_group_name_H-M   'P 1'
#
loop_
_entity.id
_entity.type
_entity.pdbx_description
1 polymer ?
#
loop_
_entity_poly.entity_id
_entity_poly.type
_entity_poly.pdbx_seq_one_letter_code
_entity_poly.pdbx_strand_id
1 'polypeptide(L)' 'VGASFDTVEAQKQFADAQGFPYRLLADTTKVMGQAYEVDQPELGFPRRITYLIDPEGTIV' A
#
# COMPACT_ATOMS: atom_id res chain seq x y z
N VAL A 1 5.52 4.01 -4.68
CA VAL A 1 4.08 3.65 -4.86
C VAL A 1 3.40 3.76 -3.51
N GLY A 2 2.08 3.95 -3.45
CA GLY A 2 1.30 3.76 -2.21
C GLY A 2 0.56 2.42 -2.23
N ALA A 3 0.23 1.88 -1.06
CA ALA A 3 -0.59 0.67 -0.96
C ALA A 3 -1.47 0.70 0.30
N SER A 4 -2.67 0.14 0.20
CA SER A 4 -3.57 -0.11 1.33
C SER A 4 -4.43 -1.35 1.07
N PHE A 5 -5.25 -1.75 2.05
CA PHE A 5 -6.19 -2.87 1.94
C PHE A 5 -7.49 -2.51 1.21
N ASP A 6 -7.62 -1.27 0.71
CA ASP A 6 -8.80 -0.80 -0.03
C ASP A 6 -8.93 -1.50 -1.39
N THR A 7 -10.13 -1.52 -1.94
CA THR A 7 -10.39 -2.10 -3.27
C THR A 7 -9.78 -1.25 -4.39
N VAL A 8 -9.64 -1.82 -5.58
CA VAL A 8 -9.14 -1.10 -6.76
C VAL A 8 -10.01 0.12 -7.08
N GLU A 9 -11.33 0.00 -6.95
CA GLU A 9 -12.28 1.08 -7.20
C GLU A 9 -12.07 2.24 -6.22
N ALA A 10 -11.94 1.94 -4.93
CA ALA A 10 -11.68 2.95 -3.90
C ALA A 10 -10.33 3.65 -4.11
N GLN A 11 -9.27 2.87 -4.41
CA GLN A 11 -7.95 3.42 -4.74
C GLN A 11 -8.00 4.34 -5.96
N LYS A 12 -8.72 3.93 -7.02
CA LYS A 12 -8.89 4.75 -8.22
C LYS A 12 -9.61 6.06 -7.92
N GLN A 13 -10.74 6.00 -7.20
CA GLN A 13 -11.47 7.20 -6.82
C GLN A 13 -10.59 8.15 -6.00
N PHE A 14 -9.80 7.61 -5.07
CA PHE A 14 -8.89 8.41 -4.26
C PHE A 14 -7.75 9.02 -5.09
N ALA A 15 -7.14 8.24 -6.00
CA ALA A 15 -6.09 8.72 -6.89
C ALA A 15 -6.59 9.85 -7.82
N ASP A 16 -7.78 9.69 -8.41
CA ASP A 16 -8.39 10.68 -9.30
C ASP A 16 -8.72 11.98 -8.53
N ALA A 17 -9.20 11.88 -7.28
CA ALA A 17 -9.56 13.03 -6.46
C ALA A 17 -8.34 13.82 -5.94
N GLN A 18 -7.23 13.14 -5.65
CA GLN A 18 -6.04 13.77 -5.06
C GLN A 18 -4.94 14.10 -6.09
N GLY A 19 -4.98 13.50 -7.28
CA GLY A 19 -4.01 13.77 -8.34
C GLY A 19 -2.58 13.32 -8.01
N PHE A 20 -2.41 12.17 -7.35
CA PHE A 20 -1.08 11.69 -6.96
C PHE A 20 -0.16 11.46 -8.17
N PRO A 21 1.12 11.84 -8.10
CA PRO A 21 2.09 11.60 -9.18
C PRO A 21 2.62 10.15 -9.19
N TYR A 22 2.04 9.26 -8.39
CA TYR A 22 2.45 7.87 -8.23
C TYR A 22 1.25 6.93 -8.15
N ARG A 23 1.49 5.65 -8.44
CA ARG A 23 0.46 4.61 -8.41
C ARG A 23 0.09 4.22 -6.98
N LEU A 24 -1.19 3.89 -6.79
CA LEU A 24 -1.73 3.24 -5.60
C LEU A 24 -2.06 1.77 -5.90
N LEU A 25 -1.70 0.86 -5.00
CA LEU A 25 -1.96 -0.57 -5.10
C LEU A 25 -3.04 -1.01 -4.11
N ALA A 26 -3.96 -1.86 -4.57
CA ALA A 26 -4.97 -2.50 -3.75
C ALA A 26 -4.48 -3.87 -3.26
N ASP A 27 -4.17 -3.99 -1.98
CA ASP A 27 -3.76 -5.25 -1.32
C ASP A 27 -4.95 -5.87 -0.57
N THR A 28 -6.01 -6.21 -1.30
CA THR A 28 -7.27 -6.69 -0.71
C THR A 28 -7.15 -8.04 -0.01
N THR A 29 -6.10 -8.82 -0.32
CA THR A 29 -5.78 -10.10 0.32
C THR A 29 -4.81 -9.96 1.49
N LYS A 30 -4.29 -8.75 1.75
CA LYS A 30 -3.31 -8.44 2.80
C LYS A 30 -1.95 -9.15 2.65
N VAL A 31 -1.71 -9.80 1.51
CA VAL A 31 -0.49 -10.60 1.28
C VAL A 31 0.75 -9.71 1.34
N MET A 32 0.69 -8.52 0.73
CA MET A 32 1.80 -7.57 0.80
C MET A 32 1.92 -6.97 2.20
N GLY A 33 0.79 -6.65 2.84
CA GLY A 33 0.75 -6.14 4.21
C GLY A 33 1.44 -7.06 5.21
N GLN A 34 1.25 -8.37 5.06
CA GLN A 34 1.92 -9.39 5.88
C GLN A 34 3.40 -9.52 5.54
N ALA A 35 3.76 -9.57 4.26
CA ALA A 35 5.16 -9.69 3.82
C ALA A 35 6.03 -8.49 4.23
N TYR A 36 5.44 -7.30 4.33
CA TYR A 36 6.10 -6.07 4.76
C TYR A 36 5.80 -5.73 6.23
N GLU A 37 5.27 -6.68 7.01
CA GLU A 37 5.07 -6.57 8.46
C GLU A 37 4.22 -5.35 8.90
N VAL A 38 3.36 -4.86 7.99
CA VAL A 38 2.46 -3.73 8.25
C VAL A 38 1.03 -4.16 8.59
N ASP A 39 0.65 -5.43 8.45
CA ASP A 39 -0.69 -5.90 8.81
C ASP A 39 -0.96 -5.71 10.31
N GLN A 40 -2.18 -5.25 10.61
CA GLN A 40 -2.70 -5.07 11.96
C GLN A 40 -4.05 -5.78 12.01
N PRO A 41 -4.07 -7.09 12.37
CA PRO A 41 -5.26 -7.93 12.26
C PRO A 41 -6.51 -7.32 12.93
N GLU A 42 -6.31 -6.61 14.05
CA GLU A 42 -7.39 -5.98 14.83
C GLU A 42 -7.90 -4.65 14.27
N LEU A 43 -7.14 -3.97 13.40
CA LEU A 43 -7.45 -2.59 12.97
C LEU A 43 -7.97 -2.48 11.54
N GLY A 44 -7.86 -3.53 10.72
CA GLY A 44 -8.40 -3.54 9.37
C GLY A 44 -7.69 -2.63 8.36
N PHE A 45 -6.63 -1.92 8.75
CA PHE A 45 -5.78 -1.10 7.90
C PHE A 45 -4.29 -1.29 8.24
N PRO A 46 -3.38 -1.13 7.27
CA PRO A 46 -1.96 -1.34 7.49
C PRO A 46 -1.34 -0.24 8.37
N ARG A 47 -0.22 -0.55 9.04
CA ARG A 47 0.64 0.46 9.68
C ARG A 47 1.12 1.48 8.64
N ARG A 48 1.30 2.72 9.09
CA ARG A 48 1.91 3.78 8.26
C ARG A 48 3.43 3.63 8.28
N ILE A 49 3.97 2.88 7.34
CA ILE A 49 5.41 2.63 7.20
C ILE A 49 5.84 2.98 5.77
N THR A 50 7.05 3.50 5.61
CA THR A 50 7.68 3.77 4.32
C THR A 50 8.93 2.92 4.20
N TYR A 51 9.06 2.22 3.08
CA TYR A 51 10.25 1.46 2.72
C TYR A 51 10.92 2.13 1.53
N LEU A 52 12.24 2.31 1.60
CA LEU A 52 13.05 2.67 0.46
C LEU A 52 13.61 1.38 -0.13
N ILE A 53 13.34 1.13 -1.41
CA ILE A 53 13.81 -0.07 -2.12
C ILE A 53 14.75 0.40 -3.22
N ASP A 54 15.98 -0.09 -3.23
CA ASP A 54 16.98 0.22 -4.26
C ASP A 54 16.67 -0.48 -5.60
N PRO A 55 17.36 -0.14 -6.71
CA PRO A 55 17.13 -0.77 -8.01
C PRO A 55 17.35 -2.29 -8.04
N GLU A 56 18.15 -2.83 -7.13
CA GLU A 56 18.42 -4.25 -6.95
C GLU A 56 17.30 -4.97 -6.17
N GLY A 57 16.35 -4.22 -5.59
CA GLY A 57 15.21 -4.75 -4.86
C GLY A 57 15.44 -4.91 -3.35
N THR A 58 16.48 -4.27 -2.81
CA THR A 58 16.84 -4.32 -1.39
C THR A 58 16.21 -3.17 -0.63
N ILE A 59 15.69 -3.44 0.57
CA ILE A 59 15.24 -2.41 1.50
C ILE A 59 16.47 -1.73 2.14
N VAL A 60 16.54 -0.40 2.07
CA VAL A 60 17.67 0.43 2.55
C VAL A 60 17.25 1.54 3.50
#